data_AF-A0A4U7EXU4-F1
#
_entry.id   AF-A0A4U7EXU4-F1
#
_cell.length_a   1.000
_cell.length_b   1.000
_cell.length_c   1.000
_cell.angle_alpha   90.00
_cell.angle_beta   90.00
_cell.angle_gamma   90.00
#
_symmetry.space_group_name_H-M   'P 1'
#
loop_
_entity.id
_entity.type
_entity.pdbx_description
1 polymer ?
#
loop_
_entity_poly.entity_id
_entity_poly.type
_entity_poly.pdbx_seq_one_letter_code
_entity_poly.pdbx_strand_id
1 'polypeptide(L)'
;MSEDEGVGDGTGEVGDGTEGVGDGIEGSSGDPRVLLAMNAVLSALLASTVVWGLDLLGAAAYTLRNVVTLTLIVFAVTYAVVLR
;
A
#
# COMPACT_ATOMS: atom_id res chain seq x y z
N MET A 1 20.38 12.08 -66.15
CA MET A 1 21.10 11.68 -64.93
C MET A 1 20.05 11.80 -63.86
N SER A 2 19.43 10.67 -63.51
CA SER A 2 18.20 10.61 -62.71
C SER A 2 18.60 10.23 -61.30
N GLU A 3 18.32 11.11 -60.35
CA GLU A 3 18.19 10.74 -58.96
C GLU A 3 17.09 9.66 -58.83
N ASP A 4 17.50 8.43 -58.52
CA ASP A 4 16.60 7.35 -58.12
C ASP A 4 16.79 7.14 -56.62
N GLU A 5 15.75 7.49 -55.88
CA GLU A 5 15.69 7.42 -54.43
C GLU A 5 15.54 5.95 -53.98
N GLY A 6 16.62 5.40 -53.45
CA GLY A 6 16.61 4.11 -52.79
C GLY A 6 15.89 4.16 -51.44
N VAL A 7 14.58 3.87 -51.50
CA VAL A 7 13.74 3.13 -50.54
C VAL A 7 14.25 3.11 -49.09
N GLY A 8 13.55 3.86 -48.24
CA GLY A 8 13.71 3.85 -46.79
C GLY A 8 13.45 2.48 -46.16
N ASP A 9 14.37 2.06 -45.30
CA ASP A 9 14.28 0.90 -44.43
C ASP A 9 13.12 1.10 -43.44
N GLY A 10 12.01 0.42 -43.71
CA GLY A 10 10.89 0.30 -42.79
C GLY A 10 11.18 -0.76 -41.74
N THR A 11 12.10 -0.47 -40.81
CA THR A 11 12.19 -1.20 -39.55
C THR A 11 11.12 -0.67 -38.60
N GLY A 12 9.89 -1.16 -38.79
CA GLY A 12 8.84 -1.03 -37.79
C GLY A 12 9.29 -1.72 -36.51
N GLU A 13 9.79 -0.92 -35.57
CA GLU A 13 10.19 -1.33 -34.24
C GLU A 13 9.05 -2.14 -33.60
N VAL A 14 9.37 -3.36 -33.18
CA VAL A 14 8.53 -4.13 -32.28
C VAL A 14 8.55 -3.37 -30.97
N GLY A 15 7.54 -2.51 -30.77
CA GLY A 15 7.35 -1.78 -29.51
C GLY A 15 7.33 -2.78 -28.36
N ASP A 16 8.40 -2.77 -27.58
CA ASP A 16 8.55 -3.55 -26.37
C ASP A 16 7.52 -3.01 -25.37
N GLY A 17 6.60 -3.85 -24.90
CA GLY A 17 5.49 -3.46 -24.02
C GLY A 17 5.90 -2.97 -22.62
N THR A 18 7.16 -2.57 -22.44
CA THR A 18 7.77 -2.10 -21.19
C THR A 18 7.78 -0.57 -21.08
N GLU A 19 7.61 0.15 -22.19
CA GLU A 19 7.70 1.62 -22.26
C GLU A 19 6.62 2.32 -21.39
N GLY A 20 5.43 1.72 -21.27
CA GLY A 20 4.33 2.29 -20.48
C GLY A 20 4.43 2.11 -18.96
N VAL A 21 5.15 1.09 -18.48
CA VAL A 21 5.39 0.89 -17.03
C VAL A 21 6.59 1.72 -16.58
N GLY A 22 7.62 1.83 -17.42
CA GLY A 22 8.81 2.66 -17.21
C GLY A 22 8.49 4.14 -17.03
N ASP A 23 7.64 4.72 -17.88
CA ASP A 23 7.24 6.12 -17.76
C ASP A 23 6.44 6.43 -16.47
N GLY A 24 5.67 5.45 -15.97
CA GLY A 24 4.90 5.59 -14.73
C GLY A 24 5.77 5.61 -13.47
N ILE A 25 6.92 4.93 -13.48
CA ILE A 25 7.91 4.93 -12.40
C ILE A 25 8.89 6.11 -12.53
N GLU A 26 9.27 6.51 -13.75
CA GLU A 26 10.11 7.69 -14.00
C GLU A 26 9.37 9.00 -13.65
N GLY A 27 8.04 9.04 -13.86
CA GLY A 27 7.18 10.19 -13.54
C GLY A 27 6.77 10.30 -12.07
N SER A 28 6.90 9.22 -11.29
CA SER A 28 6.57 9.22 -9.85
C SER A 28 7.77 9.69 -9.02
N SER A 29 8.18 10.95 -9.25
CA SER A 29 8.99 11.69 -8.27
C SER A 29 8.11 12.02 -7.04
N GLY A 30 7.69 10.99 -6.30
CA GLY A 30 7.08 11.17 -5.00
C GLY A 30 8.10 11.80 -4.07
N ASP A 31 7.81 13.00 -3.55
CA ASP A 31 8.69 13.69 -2.60
C ASP A 31 8.99 12.75 -1.42
N PRO A 32 10.25 12.34 -1.19
CA PRO A 32 10.61 11.39 -0.14
C PRO A 32 10.16 11.85 1.26
N ARG A 33 9.97 13.16 1.48
CA ARG A 33 9.45 13.69 2.74
C ARG A 33 7.98 13.34 2.95
N VAL A 34 7.18 13.31 1.89
CA VAL A 34 5.74 12.97 1.99
C VAL A 34 5.58 11.51 2.38
N LEU A 35 6.39 10.61 1.81
CA LEU A 35 6.40 9.20 2.20
C LEU A 35 6.75 9.04 3.68
N LEU A 36 7.76 9.77 4.14
CA LEU A 36 8.19 9.73 5.55
C LEU A 36 7.11 10.30 6.47
N ALA A 37 6.48 11.42 6.10
CA ALA A 37 5.39 12.03 6.86
C ALA A 37 4.15 11.13 6.93
N MET A 38 3.73 10.55 5.80
CA MET A 38 2.61 9.61 5.75
C MET A 38 2.90 8.38 6.61
N ASN A 39 4.11 7.81 6.52
CA ASN A 39 4.48 6.68 7.34
C ASN A 39 4.48 7.04 8.84
N ALA A 40 4.95 8.24 9.20
CA ALA A 40 4.89 8.71 10.58
C ALA A 40 3.44 8.85 11.06
N VAL A 41 2.54 9.38 10.23
CA VAL A 41 1.10 9.48 10.55
C VAL A 41 0.47 8.10 10.71
N LEU A 42 0.70 7.18 9.77
CA LEU A 42 0.20 5.81 9.85
C LEU A 42 0.73 5.09 11.10
N SER A 43 2.02 5.27 11.40
CA SER A 43 2.65 4.73 12.61
C SER A 43 2.03 5.33 13.86
N ALA A 44 1.74 6.63 13.88
CA ALA A 44 1.09 7.30 15.01
C ALA A 44 -0.34 6.81 15.21
N LEU A 45 -1.11 6.60 14.13
CA LEU A 45 -2.45 6.03 14.20
C LEU A 45 -2.43 4.59 14.73
N LEU A 46 -1.49 3.77 14.25
CA LEU A 46 -1.29 2.41 14.74
C LEU A 46 -0.90 2.41 16.22
N ALA A 47 0.10 3.21 16.59
CA ALA A 47 0.55 3.35 17.98
C ALA A 47 -0.59 3.82 18.90
N SER A 48 -1.39 4.79 18.46
CA SER A 48 -2.56 5.27 19.20
C SER A 48 -3.58 4.15 19.42
N THR A 49 -3.84 3.32 18.40
CA THR A 49 -4.73 2.16 18.49
C THR A 49 -4.20 1.11 19.47
N VAL A 50 -2.89 0.83 19.43
CA VAL A 50 -2.24 -0.13 20.35
C VAL A 50 -2.28 0.38 21.79
N VAL A 51 -1.95 1.65 22.03
CA VAL A 51 -1.99 2.25 23.38
C VAL A 51 -3.41 2.22 23.95
N TRP A 52 -4.41 2.57 23.13
CA TRP A 52 -5.81 2.47 23.52
C TRP A 52 -6.22 1.04 23.88
N GLY A 53 -5.80 0.06 23.07
CA GLY A 53 -6.04 -1.36 23.36
C GLY A 53 -5.37 -1.81 24.66
N LEU A 54 -4.11 -1.42 24.89
CA LEU A 54 -3.38 -1.75 26.11
C LEU A 54 -4.01 -1.12 27.36
N ASP A 55 -4.49 0.12 27.27
CA ASP A 55 -5.23 0.78 28.36
C ASP A 55 -6.53 0.02 28.68
N LEU A 56 -7.27 -0.39 27.65
CA LEU A 56 -8.46 -1.23 27.81
C LEU A 56 -8.14 -2.58 28.48
N LEU A 57 -7.01 -3.20 28.13
CA LEU A 57 -6.54 -4.43 28.77
C LEU A 57 -6.06 -4.18 30.20
N GLY A 58 -5.42 -3.05 30.49
CA GLY A 58 -4.98 -2.67 31.83
C GLY A 58 -6.15 -2.39 32.77
N ALA A 59 -7.26 -1.84 32.24
CA ALA A 59 -8.52 -1.68 32.96
C ALA A 59 -9.26 -3.02 33.18
N ALA A 60 -9.02 -4.01 32.31
CA ALA A 60 -9.65 -5.32 32.39
C ALA A 60 -8.82 -6.29 33.25
N ALA A 61 -9.38 -6.79 34.35
CA ALA A 61 -8.73 -7.85 35.11
C ALA A 61 -8.44 -9.07 34.20
N TYR A 62 -7.20 -9.57 34.23
CA TYR A 62 -6.81 -10.75 33.47
C TYR A 62 -7.47 -12.00 34.03
N THR A 63 -8.65 -12.30 33.52
CA THR A 63 -9.48 -13.45 33.90
C THR A 63 -9.88 -14.21 32.64
N LEU A 64 -10.11 -15.52 32.77
CA LEU A 64 -10.51 -16.36 31.64
C LEU A 64 -11.76 -15.81 30.93
N ARG A 65 -12.69 -15.24 31.72
CA ARG A 65 -13.93 -14.62 31.20
C ARG A 65 -13.62 -13.41 30.31
N ASN A 66 -12.81 -12.47 30.78
CA ASN A 66 -12.45 -11.28 30.00
C ASN A 66 -11.69 -11.64 28.73
N VAL A 67 -10.80 -12.64 28.80
CA VAL A 67 -10.06 -13.15 27.61
C VAL A 67 -11.03 -13.70 26.58
N VAL A 68 -12.00 -14.53 26.99
CA VAL A 68 -13.01 -15.09 26.07
C VAL A 68 -13.88 -13.98 25.47
N THR A 69 -14.36 -13.04 26.28
CA THR A 69 -15.16 -11.90 25.79
C THR A 69 -14.38 -11.05 24.79
N LEU A 70 -13.13 -10.68 25.11
CA LEU A 70 -12.29 -9.89 24.23
C LEU A 70 -11.99 -10.64 22.92
N THR A 71 -11.72 -11.93 23.00
CA THR A 71 -11.53 -12.79 21.82
C THR A 71 -12.73 -12.72 20.88
N LEU A 72 -13.95 -12.87 21.42
CA LEU A 72 -15.18 -12.80 20.62
C LEU A 72 -15.38 -11.42 19.98
N ILE A 73 -15.08 -10.33 20.71
CA ILE A 73 -15.18 -8.97 20.18
C ILE A 73 -14.19 -8.77 19.03
N VAL A 74 -12.92 -9.10 19.23
CA VAL A 74 -11.87 -8.96 18.20
C VAL A 74 -12.20 -9.82 16.99
N PHE A 75 -12.68 -11.04 17.19
CA PHE A 75 -13.14 -11.92 16.12
C PHE A 75 -14.27 -11.28 15.31
N ALA A 76 -15.31 -10.76 15.96
CA ALA A 76 -16.43 -10.12 15.29
C ALA A 76 -16.00 -8.88 14.48
N VAL A 77 -15.13 -8.04 15.04
CA VAL A 77 -14.54 -6.89 14.33
C VAL A 77 -13.74 -7.37 13.11
N THR A 78 -12.90 -8.39 13.29
CA THR A 78 -12.09 -8.95 12.19
C THR A 78 -12.98 -9.50 11.08
N TYR A 79 -14.02 -10.25 11.43
CA TYR A 79 -15.00 -10.76 10.46
C TYR A 79 -15.68 -9.62 9.68
N ALA A 80 -16.11 -8.56 10.38
CA ALA A 80 -16.75 -7.42 9.73
C ALA A 80 -15.81 -6.62 8.81
N VAL A 81 -14.51 -6.53 9.15
CA VAL A 81 -13.53 -5.80 8.34
C VAL A 81 -13.04 -6.65 7.16
N VAL A 82 -12.73 -7.92 7.38
CA VAL A 82 -12.11 -8.82 6.39
C VAL A 82 -13.14 -9.46 5.48
N LEU A 83 -14.27 -9.88 6.03
CA LEU A 83 -15.31 -10.64 5.32
C LEU A 83 -16.51 -9.79 4.90
N ARG A 84 -16.34 -8.46 4.91
CA ARG A 84 -17.24 -7.54 4.22
C ARG A 84 -17.27 -7.82 2.71
#